data_AF-A0A2H3TS87-F1
#
_entry.id   AF-A0A2H3TS87-F1
#
_cell.length_a   1.000
_cell.length_b   1.000
_cell.length_c   1.000
_cell.angle_alpha   90.00
_cell.angle_beta   90.00
_cell.angle_gamma   90.00
#
_symmetry.space_group_name_H-M   'P 1'
#
loop_
_entity.id
_entity.type
_entity.pdbx_description
1 polymer ?
#
loop_
_entity_poly.entity_id
_entity_poly.type
_entity_poly.pdbx_seq_one_letter_code
_entity_poly.pdbx_strand_id
1 'polypeptide(L)'
;MDQPALHRRGVTSSRFGDNAKINLGDIHYHLPHPAARAEVVRVIPYPPNEDLVHRRDLSDRLDTLLPPTPGPRSAALWGLGGSGKTQIALDYAYRRCDADNECCVFWVHADSEATFLADYKTIGKKLGVDERLDGTDLLDAVRNEIEARSKWVMILDNADDLKLFGVGQQAKGGETKENQNQNLHKYVPCTSQGTVLWTSRDAHITGTLVGARRGIEVRSMAMDEATTLLARIRAEPSTAEEAVEEAGVDALLQELQCLPLAISQAGAYMRRMSMTAEQYLDLLRQGKTRWEVLKLSDADRHRRPEVSNSVLETWRISMERIWMESEISYRILHVVAYVDSQDIPQELMVAAGRYDIDDDDIDEVDFEDSQDLTRQVSELEVLEAIARLREFSFLSLRQTDDGGRRYEMHKLVQEAIRYGLRVRGSIMPTIGNELGADNGPKEDKEYYCGKALQVVDDLFPLSEPATWVRCEEYLTHAIRVGEWAEVGGTEIKTATLLAKVSYFLYNRGRWKEREPVDSRAWGLRRAVLGEKHPGTIRSMADLATTYHAQGRYDKAESIYQEVLDLRREVLGEKHPDTIDSMASLATTYHAQGRC
;
A
#
# COMPACT_ATOMS: atom_id res chain seq x y z
N MET A 1 -46.12 -59.32 25.70
CA MET A 1 -44.81 -59.95 25.42
C MET A 1 -44.37 -59.43 24.07
N ASP A 2 -43.30 -58.66 23.86
CA ASP A 2 -42.28 -58.05 24.73
C ASP A 2 -41.67 -56.89 23.91
N GLN A 3 -41.33 -55.79 24.58
CA GLN A 3 -40.34 -54.84 24.07
C GLN A 3 -38.94 -55.45 24.22
N PRO A 4 -37.97 -55.02 23.40
CA PRO A 4 -36.61 -54.83 23.89
C PRO A 4 -36.19 -53.37 23.80
N ALA A 5 -35.61 -52.91 24.90
CA ALA A 5 -35.16 -51.55 25.18
C ALA A 5 -33.90 -51.17 24.37
N LEU A 6 -33.94 -50.00 23.73
CA LEU A 6 -32.73 -49.29 23.29
C LEU A 6 -32.23 -48.44 24.46
N HIS A 7 -31.16 -48.91 25.11
CA HIS A 7 -30.43 -48.17 26.13
C HIS A 7 -29.90 -46.84 25.57
N ARG A 8 -30.58 -45.73 25.88
CA ARG A 8 -29.95 -44.40 25.91
C ARG A 8 -28.95 -44.36 27.06
N ARG A 9 -27.65 -44.53 26.77
CA ARG A 9 -26.60 -44.02 27.67
C ARG A 9 -26.53 -42.51 27.47
N GLY A 10 -27.32 -41.79 28.26
CA GLY A 10 -27.07 -40.37 28.49
C GLY A 10 -25.76 -40.24 29.25
N VAL A 11 -24.80 -39.48 28.71
CA VAL A 11 -23.67 -39.00 29.49
C VAL A 11 -24.20 -37.89 30.39
N THR A 12 -24.83 -38.27 31.50
CA THR A 12 -25.10 -37.37 32.62
C THR A 12 -23.86 -37.38 33.49
N SER A 13 -23.19 -36.23 33.58
CA SER A 13 -21.95 -35.94 34.32
C SER A 13 -20.63 -36.33 33.62
N SER A 14 -19.99 -35.32 33.05
CA SER A 14 -18.55 -35.31 32.82
C SER A 14 -18.02 -33.96 33.29
N ARG A 15 -17.39 -33.96 34.47
CA ARG A 15 -16.55 -32.86 34.95
C ARG A 15 -15.27 -32.89 34.11
N PHE A 16 -15.20 -32.05 33.09
CA PHE A 16 -13.92 -31.74 32.46
C PHE A 16 -13.24 -30.66 33.29
N GLY A 17 -12.06 -30.96 33.81
CA GLY A 17 -11.19 -29.95 34.41
C GLY A 17 -10.47 -29.15 33.32
N ASP A 18 -9.93 -27.99 33.68
CA ASP A 18 -9.15 -27.16 32.78
C ASP A 18 -7.99 -27.98 32.16
N ASN A 19 -7.88 -27.98 30.82
CA ASN A 19 -6.91 -28.71 29.97
C ASN A 19 -7.27 -30.12 29.42
N ALA A 20 -8.54 -30.45 29.19
CA ALA A 20 -8.88 -31.62 28.36
C ALA A 20 -8.91 -31.26 26.85
N LYS A 21 -7.98 -31.80 26.05
CA LYS A 21 -8.05 -31.80 24.57
C LYS A 21 -8.79 -33.04 24.08
N ILE A 22 -9.89 -32.84 23.33
CA ILE A 22 -10.60 -33.90 22.60
C ILE A 22 -10.45 -33.59 21.10
N ASN A 23 -9.73 -34.44 20.37
CA ASN A 23 -9.70 -34.41 18.91
C ASN A 23 -10.85 -35.27 18.36
N LEU A 24 -11.83 -34.63 17.74
CA LEU A 24 -12.84 -35.26 16.90
C LEU A 24 -12.64 -34.72 15.48
N GLY A 25 -12.20 -35.60 14.58
CA GLY A 25 -11.87 -35.26 13.19
C GLY A 25 -13.05 -34.70 12.40
N ASP A 26 -12.70 -33.91 11.39
CA ASP A 26 -13.48 -33.35 10.28
C ASP A 26 -14.98 -33.68 10.25
N ILE A 27 -15.74 -32.97 11.07
CA ILE A 27 -17.18 -32.80 10.87
C ILE A 27 -17.44 -31.30 10.85
N HIS A 28 -17.62 -30.73 9.66
CA HIS A 28 -18.12 -29.37 9.49
C HIS A 28 -19.57 -29.31 9.98
N TYR A 29 -19.76 -28.83 11.21
CA TYR A 29 -21.07 -28.35 11.64
C TYR A 29 -21.32 -27.00 10.98
N HIS A 30 -22.26 -26.92 10.05
CA HIS A 30 -22.96 -25.68 9.79
C HIS A 30 -23.79 -25.35 11.05
N LEU A 31 -23.17 -24.64 11.99
CA LEU A 31 -23.91 -24.00 13.07
C LEU A 31 -24.86 -22.97 12.42
N PRO A 32 -26.14 -22.92 12.80
CA PRO A 32 -27.00 -21.82 12.41
C PRO A 32 -26.34 -20.51 12.85
N HIS A 33 -26.35 -19.50 11.97
CA HIS A 33 -25.81 -18.17 12.26
C HIS A 33 -26.20 -17.73 13.68
N PRO A 34 -25.25 -17.24 14.49
CA PRO A 34 -25.57 -16.64 15.77
C PRO A 34 -26.65 -15.57 15.57
N ALA A 35 -27.51 -15.37 16.57
CA ALA A 35 -28.46 -14.26 16.56
C ALA A 35 -27.71 -12.95 16.26
N ALA A 36 -28.27 -12.12 15.38
CA ALA A 36 -27.65 -10.89 14.93
C ALA A 36 -27.15 -10.06 16.13
N ARG A 37 -25.86 -9.71 16.14
CA ARG A 37 -25.27 -8.91 17.22
C ARG A 37 -25.67 -7.44 17.03
N ALA A 38 -26.13 -6.80 18.11
CA ALA A 38 -26.67 -5.43 18.10
C ALA A 38 -25.60 -4.32 18.16
N GLU A 39 -24.33 -4.68 18.38
CA GLU A 39 -23.26 -3.68 18.51
C GLU A 39 -22.83 -3.14 17.14
N VAL A 40 -22.97 -1.83 16.98
CA VAL A 40 -22.62 -1.10 15.75
C VAL A 40 -21.13 -0.79 15.76
N VAL A 41 -20.42 -1.26 14.75
CA VAL A 41 -18.98 -1.05 14.60
C VAL A 41 -18.71 -0.29 13.30
N ARG A 42 -17.96 0.80 13.41
CA ARG A 42 -17.55 1.64 12.27
C ARG A 42 -16.03 1.77 12.29
N VAL A 43 -15.40 1.31 11.22
CA VAL A 43 -13.95 1.39 11.00
C VAL A 43 -13.74 2.10 9.67
N ILE A 44 -13.64 3.43 9.73
CA ILE A 44 -13.41 4.31 8.58
C ILE A 44 -12.12 5.10 8.86
N PRO A 45 -11.04 4.90 8.09
CA PRO A 45 -9.72 5.47 8.39
C PRO A 45 -9.62 6.98 8.11
N TYR A 46 -10.59 7.54 7.40
CA TYR A 46 -10.58 8.93 6.93
C TYR A 46 -11.73 9.74 7.53
N PRO A 47 -11.49 10.99 7.95
CA PRO A 47 -12.56 11.92 8.27
C PRO A 47 -13.38 12.26 7.02
N PRO A 48 -14.62 12.76 7.17
CA PRO A 48 -15.38 13.30 6.04
C PRO A 48 -14.59 14.38 5.31
N ASN A 49 -14.65 14.39 3.98
CA ASN A 49 -14.03 15.44 3.18
C ASN A 49 -15.00 16.63 3.03
N GLU A 50 -14.71 17.73 3.74
CA GLU A 50 -15.53 18.95 3.73
C GLU A 50 -15.52 19.67 2.37
N ASP A 51 -14.46 19.50 1.58
CA ASP A 51 -14.31 20.14 0.27
C ASP A 51 -14.97 19.35 -0.86
N LEU A 52 -15.53 18.16 -0.58
CA LEU A 52 -16.08 17.26 -1.60
C LEU A 52 -17.18 17.91 -2.45
N VAL A 53 -16.94 18.01 -3.75
CA VAL A 53 -17.97 18.39 -4.71
C VAL A 53 -18.84 17.17 -5.04
N HIS A 54 -20.14 17.27 -4.76
CA HIS A 54 -21.08 16.18 -4.98
C HIS A 54 -21.36 15.97 -6.48
N ARG A 55 -20.93 14.82 -6.98
CA ARG A 55 -21.18 14.35 -8.35
C ARG A 55 -22.49 13.55 -8.40
N ARG A 56 -23.61 14.28 -8.51
CA ARG A 56 -24.96 13.71 -8.29
C ARG A 56 -25.27 12.52 -9.18
N ASP A 57 -24.85 12.56 -10.44
CA ASP A 57 -25.06 11.46 -11.39
C ASP A 57 -24.41 10.15 -10.92
N LEU A 58 -23.20 10.23 -10.34
CA LEU A 58 -22.48 9.08 -9.79
C LEU A 58 -23.12 8.60 -8.49
N SER A 59 -23.48 9.52 -7.59
CA SER A 59 -24.15 9.19 -6.33
C SER A 59 -25.52 8.53 -6.55
N ASP A 60 -26.34 9.07 -7.45
CA ASP A 60 -27.67 8.53 -7.78
C ASP A 60 -27.55 7.11 -8.38
N ARG A 61 -26.56 6.89 -9.25
CA ARG A 61 -26.27 5.56 -9.81
C ARG A 61 -25.78 4.60 -8.73
N LEU A 62 -24.94 5.07 -7.80
CA LEU A 62 -24.45 4.26 -6.70
C LEU A 62 -25.59 3.84 -5.77
N ASP A 63 -26.48 4.77 -5.43
CA ASP A 63 -27.65 4.50 -4.60
C ASP A 63 -28.66 3.58 -5.32
N THR A 64 -28.74 3.65 -6.65
CA THR A 64 -29.52 2.71 -7.47
C THR A 64 -28.93 1.29 -7.43
N LEU A 65 -27.60 1.16 -7.51
CA LEU A 65 -26.93 -0.15 -7.48
C LEU A 65 -26.87 -0.73 -6.07
N LEU A 66 -26.66 0.11 -5.07
CA LEU A 66 -26.44 -0.23 -3.66
C LEU A 66 -27.45 0.49 -2.74
N PRO A 67 -28.77 0.24 -2.89
CA PRO A 67 -29.75 0.91 -2.05
C PRO A 67 -29.56 0.54 -0.57
N PRO A 68 -30.05 1.36 0.38
CA PRO A 68 -29.88 1.13 1.82
C PRO A 68 -30.71 -0.05 2.37
N THR A 69 -31.47 -0.74 1.51
CA THR A 69 -32.29 -1.89 1.90
C THR A 69 -31.45 -3.18 2.02
N PRO A 70 -31.85 -4.19 2.80
CA PRO A 70 -31.15 -5.46 2.87
C PRO A 70 -31.10 -6.19 1.51
N GLY A 71 -29.97 -6.79 1.19
CA GLY A 71 -29.74 -7.71 0.07
C GLY A 71 -28.25 -7.85 -0.22
N PRO A 72 -27.76 -9.01 -0.71
CA PRO A 72 -26.35 -9.17 -1.05
C PRO A 72 -26.05 -8.32 -2.29
N ARG A 73 -25.34 -7.21 -2.11
CA ARG A 73 -25.12 -6.24 -3.20
C ARG A 73 -23.67 -5.86 -3.28
N SER A 74 -23.10 -6.06 -4.47
CA SER A 74 -21.74 -5.65 -4.78
C SER A 74 -21.76 -4.68 -5.96
N ALA A 75 -20.99 -3.59 -5.91
CA ALA A 75 -20.80 -2.68 -7.04
C ALA A 75 -19.38 -2.14 -7.05
N ALA A 76 -18.93 -1.63 -8.21
CA ALA A 76 -17.58 -1.10 -8.35
C ALA A 76 -17.59 0.32 -8.91
N LEU A 77 -16.78 1.20 -8.33
CA LEU A 77 -16.34 2.46 -8.92
C LEU A 77 -15.00 2.17 -9.61
N TRP A 78 -14.92 2.40 -10.93
CA TRP A 78 -13.67 2.17 -11.66
C TRP A 78 -13.29 3.34 -12.56
N GLY A 79 -12.00 3.56 -12.83
CA GLY A 79 -11.55 4.66 -13.70
C GLY A 79 -10.17 5.19 -13.36
N LEU A 80 -9.77 6.28 -14.03
CA LEU A 80 -8.41 6.85 -13.97
C LEU A 80 -7.94 7.16 -12.54
N GLY A 81 -6.63 7.12 -12.29
CA GLY A 81 -6.04 7.59 -11.03
C GLY A 81 -6.34 9.08 -10.80
N GLY A 82 -6.56 9.50 -9.55
CA GLY A 82 -6.84 10.91 -9.22
C GLY A 82 -8.25 11.42 -9.61
N SER A 83 -9.13 10.57 -10.15
CA SER A 83 -10.52 10.90 -10.52
C SER A 83 -11.51 11.02 -9.34
N GLY A 84 -11.07 10.74 -8.11
CA GLY A 84 -11.89 10.88 -6.90
C GLY A 84 -12.71 9.66 -6.48
N LYS A 85 -12.43 8.45 -7.01
CA LYS A 85 -13.13 7.20 -6.63
C LYS A 85 -13.20 6.98 -5.11
N THR A 86 -12.05 7.04 -4.44
CA THR A 86 -11.93 6.90 -2.97
C THR A 86 -12.79 7.94 -2.24
N GLN A 87 -12.86 9.17 -2.74
CA GLN A 87 -13.65 10.25 -2.14
C GLN A 87 -15.16 10.02 -2.30
N ILE A 88 -15.60 9.48 -3.45
CA ILE A 88 -17.00 9.08 -3.66
C ILE A 88 -17.38 7.89 -2.78
N ALA A 89 -16.48 6.91 -2.62
CA ALA A 89 -16.69 5.76 -1.73
C ALA A 89 -16.75 6.19 -0.25
N LEU A 90 -15.93 7.16 0.14
CA LEU A 90 -15.93 7.74 1.49
C LEU A 90 -17.23 8.50 1.78
N ASP A 91 -17.70 9.33 0.85
CA ASP A 91 -19.01 9.98 0.92
C ASP A 91 -20.14 8.96 1.06
N TYR A 92 -20.12 7.90 0.26
CA TYR A 92 -21.07 6.81 0.37
C TYR A 92 -21.05 6.16 1.76
N ALA A 93 -19.87 5.87 2.30
CA ALA A 93 -19.72 5.29 3.64
C ALA A 93 -20.35 6.19 4.73
N TYR A 94 -20.08 7.50 4.72
CA TYR A 94 -20.68 8.44 5.67
C TYR A 94 -22.18 8.61 5.48
N ARG A 95 -22.68 8.72 4.24
CA ARG A 95 -24.12 8.75 3.98
C ARG A 95 -24.84 7.50 4.50
N ARG A 96 -24.19 6.33 4.45
CA ARG A 96 -24.75 5.09 5.01
C ARG A 96 -24.77 5.12 6.54
N CYS A 97 -23.74 5.67 7.17
CA CYS A 97 -23.69 5.91 8.61
C CYS A 97 -24.81 6.86 9.09
N ASP A 98 -25.08 7.93 8.33
CA ASP A 98 -26.05 8.96 8.69
C ASP A 98 -27.49 8.50 8.44
N ALA A 99 -27.72 7.73 7.37
CA ALA A 99 -29.04 7.20 7.03
C ALA A 99 -29.49 6.04 7.94
N ASP A 100 -28.55 5.30 8.53
CA ASP A 100 -28.83 4.12 9.34
C ASP A 100 -27.85 3.98 10.51
N ASN A 101 -28.31 4.38 11.70
CA ASN A 101 -27.52 4.32 12.93
C ASN A 101 -27.14 2.89 13.36
N GLU A 102 -27.82 1.86 12.83
CA GLU A 102 -27.50 0.45 13.12
C GLU A 102 -26.53 -0.15 12.10
N CYS A 103 -26.21 0.56 11.01
CA CYS A 103 -25.35 0.05 9.96
C CYS A 103 -23.88 0.07 10.39
N CYS A 104 -23.26 -1.11 10.38
CA CYS A 104 -21.81 -1.23 10.51
C CYS A 104 -21.13 -0.82 9.20
N VAL A 105 -19.94 -0.21 9.29
CA VAL A 105 -19.16 0.18 8.11
C VAL A 105 -17.71 -0.21 8.31
N PHE A 106 -17.14 -0.92 7.34
CA PHE A 106 -15.78 -1.43 7.36
C PHE A 106 -15.04 -0.98 6.11
N TRP A 107 -13.86 -0.40 6.29
CA TRP A 107 -12.99 0.01 5.19
C TRP A 107 -11.75 -0.88 5.15
N VAL A 108 -11.40 -1.36 3.96
CA VAL A 108 -10.28 -2.27 3.74
C VAL A 108 -9.53 -1.88 2.47
N HIS A 109 -8.22 -1.75 2.57
CA HIS A 109 -7.31 -1.50 1.45
C HIS A 109 -6.99 -2.81 0.73
N ALA A 110 -7.42 -2.88 -0.52
CA ALA A 110 -7.32 -4.05 -1.39
C ALA A 110 -6.09 -4.00 -2.33
N ASP A 111 -5.08 -3.19 -1.99
CA ASP A 111 -3.85 -3.03 -2.76
C ASP A 111 -2.94 -4.27 -2.76
N SER A 112 -2.90 -4.99 -1.63
CA SER A 112 -2.05 -6.15 -1.40
C SER A 112 -2.64 -7.07 -0.31
N GLU A 113 -2.16 -8.31 -0.21
CA GLU A 113 -2.54 -9.21 0.89
C GLU A 113 -2.12 -8.65 2.27
N ALA A 114 -0.97 -7.99 2.33
CA ALA A 114 -0.46 -7.35 3.56
C ALA A 114 -1.40 -6.24 4.07
N THR A 115 -1.79 -5.30 3.21
CA THR A 115 -2.70 -4.19 3.57
C THR A 115 -4.08 -4.71 3.94
N PHE A 116 -4.57 -5.72 3.22
CA PHE A 116 -5.85 -6.37 3.50
C PHE A 116 -5.84 -7.02 4.90
N LEU A 117 -4.78 -7.76 5.23
CA LEU A 117 -4.62 -8.41 6.54
C LEU A 117 -4.51 -7.40 7.68
N ALA A 118 -3.77 -6.31 7.47
CA ALA A 118 -3.61 -5.23 8.46
C ALA A 118 -4.95 -4.57 8.82
N ASP A 119 -5.78 -4.26 7.82
CA ASP A 119 -7.11 -3.68 8.05
C ASP A 119 -8.06 -4.72 8.68
N TYR A 120 -8.00 -5.99 8.26
CA TYR A 120 -8.77 -7.06 8.90
C TYR A 120 -8.39 -7.26 10.36
N LYS A 121 -7.11 -7.10 10.73
CA LYS A 121 -6.65 -7.13 12.12
C LYS A 121 -7.24 -5.98 12.93
N THR A 122 -7.26 -4.78 12.36
CA THR A 122 -7.88 -3.59 12.96
C THR A 122 -9.37 -3.78 13.18
N ILE A 123 -10.07 -4.30 12.16
CA ILE A 123 -11.50 -4.62 12.23
C ILE A 123 -11.75 -5.72 13.26
N GLY A 124 -10.95 -6.79 13.26
CA GLY A 124 -11.06 -7.90 14.19
C GLY A 124 -10.94 -7.46 15.65
N LYS A 125 -9.98 -6.59 15.95
CA LYS A 125 -9.84 -5.98 17.28
C LYS A 125 -11.11 -5.24 17.72
N LYS A 126 -11.73 -4.47 16.83
CA LYS A 126 -12.99 -3.77 17.11
C LYS A 126 -14.20 -4.70 17.22
N LEU A 127 -14.16 -5.84 16.55
CA LEU A 127 -15.21 -6.86 16.60
C LEU A 127 -15.03 -7.87 17.75
N GLY A 128 -13.93 -7.78 18.51
CA GLY A 128 -13.63 -8.71 19.60
C GLY A 128 -13.11 -10.08 19.14
N VAL A 129 -12.53 -10.16 17.95
CA VAL A 129 -11.81 -11.35 17.46
C VAL A 129 -10.52 -11.54 18.27
N ASP A 130 -10.15 -12.79 18.55
CA ASP A 130 -8.90 -13.11 19.27
C ASP A 130 -7.69 -12.52 18.54
N GLU A 131 -6.99 -11.59 19.20
CA GLU A 131 -5.82 -10.89 18.66
C GLU A 131 -4.62 -11.81 18.38
N ARG A 132 -4.67 -13.07 18.86
CA ARG A 132 -3.66 -14.09 18.57
C ARG A 132 -3.83 -14.74 17.19
N LEU A 133 -5.00 -14.60 16.57
CA LEU A 133 -5.22 -15.12 15.22
C LEU A 133 -4.41 -14.33 14.20
N ASP A 134 -3.93 -15.02 13.18
CA ASP A 134 -3.16 -14.43 12.08
C ASP A 134 -3.50 -15.14 10.76
N GLY A 135 -3.07 -14.57 9.65
CA GLY A 135 -3.26 -15.14 8.31
C GLY A 135 -4.71 -15.50 8.03
N THR A 136 -4.95 -16.70 7.52
CA THR A 136 -6.27 -17.16 7.06
C THR A 136 -7.28 -17.28 8.19
N ASP A 137 -6.86 -17.69 9.39
CA ASP A 137 -7.75 -17.89 10.53
C ASP A 137 -8.30 -16.56 11.03
N LEU A 138 -7.47 -15.51 11.02
CA LEU A 138 -7.91 -14.14 11.29
C LEU A 138 -8.93 -13.69 10.23
N LEU A 139 -8.63 -13.88 8.95
CA LEU A 139 -9.51 -13.47 7.85
C LEU A 139 -10.89 -14.15 7.93
N ASP A 140 -10.91 -15.46 8.21
CA ASP A 140 -12.15 -16.22 8.38
C ASP A 140 -12.94 -15.76 9.63
N ALA A 141 -12.27 -15.56 10.76
CA ALA A 141 -12.93 -15.10 11.99
C ALA A 141 -13.57 -13.71 11.82
N VAL A 142 -12.83 -12.77 11.21
CA VAL A 142 -13.32 -11.41 10.94
C VAL A 142 -14.48 -11.44 9.94
N ARG A 143 -14.38 -12.21 8.84
CA ARG A 143 -15.50 -12.37 7.89
C ARG A 143 -16.76 -12.84 8.63
N ASN A 144 -16.64 -13.90 9.42
CA ASN A 144 -17.78 -14.48 10.15
C ASN A 144 -18.41 -13.46 11.13
N GLU A 145 -17.58 -12.64 11.80
CA GLU A 145 -18.05 -11.61 12.72
C GLU A 145 -18.74 -10.42 12.03
N ILE A 146 -18.30 -10.05 10.81
CA ILE A 146 -18.99 -9.06 9.97
C ILE A 146 -20.33 -9.63 9.50
N GLU A 147 -20.34 -10.88 9.02
CA GLU A 147 -21.54 -11.55 8.54
C GLU A 147 -22.61 -11.76 9.62
N ALA A 148 -22.21 -11.84 10.88
CA ALA A 148 -23.11 -11.91 12.03
C ALA A 148 -23.81 -10.58 12.37
N ARG A 149 -23.45 -9.46 11.72
CA ARG A 149 -24.09 -8.15 11.92
C ARG A 149 -25.39 -8.05 11.12
N SER A 150 -26.38 -7.36 11.67
CA SER A 150 -27.71 -7.22 11.07
C SER A 150 -27.71 -6.41 9.77
N LYS A 151 -26.81 -5.44 9.65
CA LYS A 151 -26.58 -4.60 8.48
C LYS A 151 -25.14 -4.14 8.44
N TRP A 152 -24.49 -4.27 7.29
CA TRP A 152 -23.11 -3.81 7.15
C TRP A 152 -22.79 -3.34 5.73
N VAL A 153 -21.81 -2.45 5.63
CA VAL A 153 -21.19 -2.02 4.37
C VAL A 153 -19.69 -2.28 4.48
N MET A 154 -19.12 -2.90 3.46
CA MET A 154 -17.67 -3.03 3.29
C MET A 154 -17.22 -2.21 2.08
N ILE A 155 -16.23 -1.35 2.27
CA ILE A 155 -15.53 -0.64 1.20
C ILE A 155 -14.19 -1.34 0.97
N LEU A 156 -13.96 -1.80 -0.25
CA LEU A 156 -12.69 -2.37 -0.71
C LEU A 156 -12.02 -1.37 -1.65
N ASP A 157 -11.11 -0.57 -1.10
CA ASP A 157 -10.47 0.53 -1.82
C ASP A 157 -9.19 0.05 -2.53
N ASN A 158 -8.92 0.57 -3.73
CA ASN A 158 -7.74 0.27 -4.56
C ASN A 158 -7.53 -1.21 -4.92
N ALA A 159 -8.61 -1.94 -5.24
CA ALA A 159 -8.56 -3.29 -5.78
C ALA A 159 -8.05 -3.31 -7.24
N ASP A 160 -6.82 -2.87 -7.46
CA ASP A 160 -6.20 -2.74 -8.78
C ASP A 160 -5.62 -4.06 -9.30
N ASP A 161 -5.08 -4.91 -8.41
CA ASP A 161 -4.62 -6.25 -8.79
C ASP A 161 -5.72 -7.29 -8.54
N LEU A 162 -6.57 -7.47 -9.56
CA LEU A 162 -7.70 -8.39 -9.49
C LEU A 162 -7.29 -9.86 -9.31
N LYS A 163 -6.02 -10.22 -9.55
CA LYS A 163 -5.51 -11.59 -9.35
C LYS A 163 -5.52 -11.99 -7.89
N LEU A 164 -5.35 -11.03 -6.96
CA LEU A 164 -5.49 -11.25 -5.51
C LEU A 164 -6.87 -11.81 -5.17
N PHE A 165 -7.88 -11.48 -5.97
CA PHE A 165 -9.27 -11.91 -5.83
C PHE A 165 -9.65 -13.04 -6.79
N GLY A 166 -8.68 -13.69 -7.42
CA GLY A 166 -8.88 -14.88 -8.26
C GLY A 166 -9.22 -14.59 -9.72
N VAL A 167 -9.18 -13.33 -10.17
CA VAL A 167 -9.45 -12.98 -11.57
C VAL A 167 -8.26 -13.36 -12.44
N GLY A 168 -8.52 -14.04 -13.58
CA GLY A 168 -7.49 -14.43 -14.54
C GLY A 168 -6.71 -15.69 -14.17
N GLN A 169 -7.04 -16.37 -13.06
CA GLN A 169 -6.50 -17.69 -12.74
C GLN A 169 -7.25 -18.76 -13.56
N GLN A 170 -6.64 -19.25 -14.64
CA GLN A 170 -7.15 -20.46 -15.31
C GLN A 170 -6.84 -21.67 -14.44
N ALA A 171 -7.86 -22.46 -14.10
CA ALA A 171 -7.66 -23.78 -13.50
C ALA A 171 -6.82 -24.63 -14.47
N LYS A 172 -5.52 -24.76 -14.23
CA LYS A 172 -4.73 -25.73 -14.98
C LYS A 172 -5.18 -27.11 -14.51
N GLY A 173 -5.65 -27.92 -15.46
CA GLY A 173 -6.10 -29.28 -15.18
C GLY A 173 -4.98 -30.07 -14.48
N GLY A 174 -5.18 -30.37 -13.20
CA GLY A 174 -4.19 -31.00 -12.32
C GLY A 174 -4.09 -30.39 -10.92
N GLU A 175 -4.75 -29.25 -10.65
CA GLU A 175 -4.69 -28.60 -9.35
C GLU A 175 -5.55 -29.31 -8.28
N THR A 176 -4.95 -29.59 -7.12
CA THR A 176 -5.65 -30.08 -5.91
C THR A 176 -6.66 -29.05 -5.41
N LYS A 177 -7.69 -29.50 -4.66
CA LYS A 177 -8.73 -28.64 -4.06
C LYS A 177 -8.17 -27.47 -3.22
N GLU A 178 -6.90 -27.49 -2.84
CA GLU A 178 -6.23 -26.46 -2.04
C GLU A 178 -5.83 -25.20 -2.81
N ASN A 179 -5.63 -25.27 -4.14
CA ASN A 179 -5.32 -24.07 -4.94
C ASN A 179 -6.53 -23.14 -5.11
N GLN A 180 -7.75 -23.68 -5.06
CA GLN A 180 -8.99 -22.89 -5.03
C GLN A 180 -9.16 -22.12 -3.71
N ASN A 181 -8.37 -22.44 -2.69
CA ASN A 181 -8.43 -21.88 -1.34
C ASN A 181 -7.52 -20.64 -1.17
N GLN A 182 -7.02 -20.04 -2.25
CA GLN A 182 -5.91 -19.07 -2.21
C GLN A 182 -6.26 -17.61 -2.54
N ASN A 183 -7.48 -17.29 -2.98
CA ASN A 183 -7.87 -15.91 -3.28
C ASN A 183 -8.43 -15.18 -2.04
N LEU A 184 -8.27 -13.86 -2.00
CA LEU A 184 -8.84 -13.00 -0.96
C LEU A 184 -10.36 -12.87 -1.07
N HIS A 185 -10.93 -13.12 -2.25
CA HIS A 185 -12.36 -13.00 -2.50
C HIS A 185 -13.20 -13.86 -1.55
N LYS A 186 -12.71 -15.05 -1.16
CA LYS A 186 -13.42 -15.91 -0.20
C LYS A 186 -13.55 -15.30 1.20
N TYR A 187 -12.70 -14.34 1.56
CA TYR A 187 -12.76 -13.65 2.85
C TYR A 187 -13.61 -12.37 2.79
N VAL A 188 -14.07 -11.96 1.61
CA VAL A 188 -15.02 -10.87 1.45
C VAL A 188 -16.40 -11.37 1.91
N PRO A 189 -17.02 -10.73 2.91
CA PRO A 189 -18.33 -11.12 3.42
C PRO A 189 -19.39 -11.16 2.32
N CYS A 190 -20.25 -12.19 2.32
CA CYS A 190 -21.27 -12.38 1.30
C CYS A 190 -22.60 -12.87 1.89
N THR A 191 -23.26 -12.03 2.68
CA THR A 191 -24.61 -12.30 3.22
C THR A 191 -25.67 -11.38 2.64
N SER A 192 -26.94 -11.77 2.82
CA SER A 192 -28.08 -10.96 2.37
C SER A 192 -28.27 -9.66 3.16
N GLN A 193 -27.49 -9.43 4.21
CA GLN A 193 -27.58 -8.25 5.07
C GLN A 193 -26.54 -7.18 4.72
N GLY A 194 -25.67 -7.46 3.74
CA GLY A 194 -24.48 -6.66 3.50
C GLY A 194 -24.32 -6.12 2.09
N THR A 195 -23.59 -5.02 2.01
CA THR A 195 -23.20 -4.36 0.78
C THR A 195 -21.67 -4.29 0.67
N VAL A 196 -21.14 -4.57 -0.50
CA VAL A 196 -19.71 -4.39 -0.83
C VAL A 196 -19.57 -3.33 -1.93
N LEU A 197 -18.76 -2.31 -1.69
CA LEU A 197 -18.36 -1.32 -2.70
C LEU A 197 -16.87 -1.44 -2.97
N TRP A 198 -16.52 -1.65 -4.23
CA TRP A 198 -15.14 -1.74 -4.67
C TRP A 198 -14.71 -0.44 -5.33
N THR A 199 -13.44 -0.05 -5.17
CA THR A 199 -12.79 0.92 -6.05
C THR A 199 -11.62 0.26 -6.77
N SER A 200 -11.45 0.59 -8.06
CA SER A 200 -10.35 0.03 -8.87
C SER A 200 -10.01 0.95 -10.04
N ARG A 201 -8.81 0.82 -10.60
CA ARG A 201 -8.47 1.39 -11.91
C ARG A 201 -8.69 0.39 -13.04
N ASP A 202 -8.78 -0.90 -12.72
CA ASP A 202 -8.96 -1.95 -13.71
C ASP A 202 -10.45 -2.09 -14.09
N ALA A 203 -10.77 -1.74 -15.34
CA ALA A 203 -12.11 -1.86 -15.90
C ALA A 203 -12.63 -3.32 -15.87
N HIS A 204 -11.74 -4.32 -15.88
CA HIS A 204 -12.08 -5.73 -15.83
C HIS A 204 -12.70 -6.15 -14.50
N ILE A 205 -12.71 -5.30 -13.47
CA ILE A 205 -13.45 -5.57 -12.23
C ILE A 205 -14.95 -5.81 -12.53
N THR A 206 -15.45 -5.16 -13.58
CA THR A 206 -16.79 -5.37 -14.12
C THR A 206 -16.85 -6.62 -14.98
N GLY A 207 -17.81 -7.49 -14.70
CA GLY A 207 -17.92 -8.81 -15.34
C GLY A 207 -17.06 -9.90 -14.68
N THR A 208 -16.25 -9.55 -13.68
CA THR A 208 -15.45 -10.52 -12.90
C THR A 208 -15.87 -10.53 -11.43
N LEU A 209 -15.43 -9.55 -10.62
CA LEU A 209 -15.77 -9.44 -9.19
C LEU A 209 -17.17 -8.83 -8.97
N VAL A 210 -17.61 -7.96 -9.87
CA VAL A 210 -18.97 -7.43 -9.87
C VAL A 210 -19.66 -7.72 -11.19
N GLY A 211 -20.99 -7.84 -11.19
CA GLY A 211 -21.75 -8.05 -12.42
C GLY A 211 -21.48 -6.95 -13.46
N ALA A 212 -21.49 -7.27 -14.74
CA ALA A 212 -21.12 -6.35 -15.83
C ALA A 212 -21.89 -5.01 -15.85
N ARG A 213 -23.10 -4.97 -15.28
CA ARG A 213 -23.93 -3.75 -15.17
C ARG A 213 -23.86 -3.06 -13.80
N ARG A 214 -22.97 -3.53 -12.92
CA ARG A 214 -22.82 -3.05 -11.54
C ARG A 214 -21.51 -2.28 -11.34
N GLY A 215 -20.89 -1.86 -12.45
CA GLY A 215 -19.77 -0.93 -12.46
C GLY A 215 -20.21 0.48 -12.84
N ILE A 216 -19.62 1.46 -12.18
CA ILE A 216 -19.73 2.88 -12.50
C ILE A 216 -18.33 3.36 -12.89
N GLU A 217 -18.18 3.77 -14.15
CA GLU A 217 -16.97 4.44 -14.61
C GLU A 217 -16.93 5.87 -14.04
N VAL A 218 -15.92 6.17 -13.24
CA VAL A 218 -15.63 7.48 -12.67
C VAL A 218 -14.64 8.18 -13.59
N ARG A 219 -15.16 9.08 -14.42
CA ARG A 219 -14.38 9.94 -15.33
C ARG A 219 -13.93 11.21 -14.62
N SER A 220 -13.17 12.05 -15.33
CA SER A 220 -12.88 13.44 -14.90
C SER A 220 -14.16 14.20 -14.53
N MET A 221 -14.01 15.25 -13.72
CA MET A 221 -15.12 16.10 -13.31
C MET A 221 -15.72 16.81 -14.53
N ALA A 222 -17.02 17.08 -14.48
CA ALA A 222 -17.62 18.05 -15.39
C ALA A 222 -17.04 19.45 -15.12
N MET A 223 -17.16 20.37 -16.08
CA MET A 223 -16.50 21.69 -15.95
C MET A 223 -17.06 22.49 -14.76
N ASP A 224 -18.36 22.47 -14.56
CA ASP A 224 -19.05 23.10 -13.43
C ASP A 224 -18.64 22.49 -12.07
N GLU A 225 -18.52 21.16 -12.01
CA GLU A 225 -18.00 20.45 -10.84
C GLU A 225 -16.55 20.87 -10.54
N ALA A 226 -15.70 20.94 -11.58
CA ALA A 226 -14.30 21.30 -11.48
C ALA A 226 -14.09 22.76 -11.03
N THR A 227 -14.88 23.70 -11.58
CA THR A 227 -14.90 25.11 -11.15
C THR A 227 -15.32 25.22 -9.69
N THR A 228 -16.35 24.48 -9.27
CA THR A 228 -16.80 24.46 -7.88
C THR A 228 -15.70 23.96 -6.95
N LEU A 229 -14.97 22.91 -7.35
CA LEU A 229 -13.87 22.37 -6.55
C LEU A 229 -12.75 23.39 -6.39
N LEU A 230 -12.37 24.05 -7.50
CA LEU A 230 -11.30 25.04 -7.49
C LEU A 230 -11.62 26.21 -6.55
N ALA A 231 -12.83 26.75 -6.64
CA ALA A 231 -13.29 27.86 -5.80
C ALA A 231 -13.28 27.49 -4.29
N ARG A 232 -13.75 26.28 -3.94
CA ARG A 232 -13.74 25.79 -2.56
C ARG A 232 -12.33 25.70 -1.98
N ILE A 233 -11.40 25.11 -2.73
CA ILE A 233 -10.03 24.92 -2.27
C ILE A 233 -9.32 26.26 -2.08
N ARG A 234 -9.62 27.24 -2.94
CA ARG A 234 -9.14 28.62 -2.81
C ARG A 234 -9.81 29.42 -1.69
N ALA A 235 -10.80 28.85 -1.01
CA ALA A 235 -11.61 29.50 0.02
C ALA A 235 -12.29 30.79 -0.49
N GLU A 236 -12.75 30.76 -1.74
CA GLU A 236 -13.52 31.85 -2.32
C GLU A 236 -14.94 31.92 -1.70
N PRO A 237 -15.50 33.12 -1.50
CA PRO A 237 -16.83 33.29 -0.92
C PRO A 237 -17.90 32.58 -1.77
N SER A 238 -18.73 31.76 -1.14
CA SER A 238 -19.71 30.88 -1.81
C SER A 238 -20.94 31.62 -2.38
N THR A 239 -21.01 32.95 -2.25
CA THR A 239 -22.15 33.76 -2.70
C THR A 239 -22.03 34.09 -4.18
N ALA A 240 -22.91 33.50 -4.98
CA ALA A 240 -23.02 33.73 -6.43
C ALA A 240 -23.22 35.21 -6.83
N GLU A 241 -23.55 36.08 -5.89
CA GLU A 241 -23.75 37.52 -6.13
C GLU A 241 -22.43 38.31 -6.28
N GLU A 242 -21.27 37.73 -5.95
CA GLU A 242 -19.95 38.39 -6.04
C GLU A 242 -18.91 37.64 -6.89
N ALA A 243 -19.25 36.46 -7.44
CA ALA A 243 -18.34 35.67 -8.26
C ALA A 243 -18.18 36.32 -9.65
N VAL A 244 -17.20 37.20 -9.80
CA VAL A 244 -16.71 37.62 -11.11
C VAL A 244 -16.18 36.37 -11.81
N GLU A 245 -16.60 36.11 -13.06
CA GLU A 245 -15.97 35.11 -13.91
C GLU A 245 -14.47 35.44 -14.02
N GLU A 246 -13.66 34.74 -13.23
CA GLU A 246 -12.22 34.91 -13.28
C GLU A 246 -11.73 34.38 -14.63
N ALA A 247 -11.07 35.26 -15.38
CA ALA A 247 -10.49 34.89 -16.66
C ALA A 247 -9.50 33.73 -16.47
N GLY A 248 -9.41 32.85 -17.48
CA GLY A 248 -8.47 31.74 -17.49
C GLY A 248 -8.87 30.50 -16.68
N VAL A 249 -9.93 30.50 -15.88
CA VAL A 249 -10.36 29.32 -15.09
C VAL A 249 -10.68 28.12 -16.00
N ASP A 250 -11.54 28.28 -17.01
CA ASP A 250 -11.89 27.19 -17.94
C ASP A 250 -10.67 26.62 -18.66
N ALA A 251 -9.77 27.51 -19.11
CA ALA A 251 -8.54 27.12 -19.79
C ALA A 251 -7.59 26.36 -18.85
N LEU A 252 -7.49 26.79 -17.60
CA LEU A 252 -6.73 26.07 -16.57
C LEU A 252 -7.33 24.69 -16.31
N LEU A 253 -8.64 24.59 -16.09
CA LEU A 253 -9.29 23.31 -15.79
C LEU A 253 -9.19 22.32 -16.96
N GLN A 254 -9.28 22.80 -18.20
CA GLN A 254 -9.01 21.99 -19.39
C GLN A 254 -7.56 21.47 -19.41
N GLU A 255 -6.58 22.31 -19.06
CA GLU A 255 -5.17 21.90 -18.96
C GLU A 255 -4.93 20.87 -17.86
N LEU A 256 -5.68 20.97 -16.75
CA LEU A 256 -5.69 20.01 -15.65
C LEU A 256 -6.55 18.77 -15.93
N GLN A 257 -7.13 18.66 -17.14
CA GLN A 257 -8.01 17.57 -17.58
C GLN A 257 -9.21 17.32 -16.67
N CYS A 258 -9.65 18.35 -15.94
CA CYS A 258 -10.66 18.30 -14.90
C CYS A 258 -10.46 17.15 -13.89
N LEU A 259 -9.19 16.80 -13.58
CA LEU A 259 -8.88 15.77 -12.59
C LEU A 259 -8.91 16.40 -11.18
N PRO A 260 -9.76 15.91 -10.26
CA PRO A 260 -9.89 16.48 -8.92
C PRO A 260 -8.55 16.62 -8.21
N LEU A 261 -7.71 15.60 -8.28
CA LEU A 261 -6.39 15.62 -7.64
C LEU A 261 -5.49 16.76 -8.16
N ALA A 262 -5.45 16.98 -9.48
CA ALA A 262 -4.64 18.03 -10.09
C ALA A 262 -5.21 19.43 -9.79
N ILE A 263 -6.55 19.55 -9.80
CA ILE A 263 -7.25 20.78 -9.41
C ILE A 263 -6.95 21.12 -7.96
N SER A 264 -6.98 20.13 -7.05
CA SER A 264 -6.69 20.37 -5.64
C SER A 264 -5.28 20.86 -5.41
N GLN A 265 -4.31 20.32 -6.13
CA GLN A 265 -2.91 20.76 -6.07
C GLN A 265 -2.74 22.18 -6.57
N ALA A 266 -3.27 22.48 -7.75
CA ALA A 266 -3.23 23.83 -8.32
C ALA A 266 -3.95 24.84 -7.42
N GLY A 267 -5.15 24.50 -6.92
CA GLY A 267 -5.93 25.33 -6.01
C GLY A 267 -5.21 25.64 -4.71
N ALA A 268 -4.60 24.62 -4.08
CA ALA A 268 -3.84 24.78 -2.85
C ALA A 268 -2.62 25.70 -3.07
N TYR A 269 -1.89 25.51 -4.18
CA TYR A 269 -0.78 26.37 -4.55
C TYR A 269 -1.24 27.82 -4.78
N MET A 270 -2.29 28.02 -5.58
CA MET A 270 -2.83 29.35 -5.89
C MET A 270 -3.29 30.07 -4.64
N ARG A 271 -4.00 29.38 -3.73
CA ARG A 271 -4.42 29.93 -2.44
C ARG A 271 -3.23 30.41 -1.61
N ARG A 272 -2.21 29.56 -1.48
CA ARG A 272 -1.02 29.88 -0.68
C ARG A 272 -0.22 31.04 -1.27
N MET A 273 -0.13 31.08 -2.60
CA MET A 273 0.65 32.09 -3.31
C MET A 273 -0.14 33.35 -3.66
N SER A 274 -1.42 33.42 -3.28
CA SER A 274 -2.36 34.47 -3.67
C SER A 274 -2.35 34.73 -5.20
N MET A 275 -2.32 33.65 -5.98
CA MET A 275 -2.25 33.69 -7.45
C MET A 275 -3.62 33.53 -8.10
N THR A 276 -3.79 34.15 -9.28
CA THR A 276 -4.95 33.95 -10.15
C THR A 276 -4.80 32.70 -11.02
N ALA A 277 -5.92 32.22 -11.57
CA ALA A 277 -5.96 31.11 -12.51
C ALA A 277 -5.13 31.39 -13.77
N GLU A 278 -5.16 32.61 -14.30
CA GLU A 278 -4.30 33.02 -15.44
C GLU A 278 -2.82 32.95 -15.11
N GLN A 279 -2.41 33.50 -13.97
CA GLN A 279 -1.01 33.49 -13.55
C GLN A 279 -0.49 32.06 -13.39
N TYR A 280 -1.31 31.17 -12.80
CA TYR A 280 -0.93 29.76 -12.65
C TYR A 280 -0.92 29.03 -14.00
N LEU A 281 -1.88 29.30 -14.88
CA LEU A 281 -1.93 28.75 -16.23
C LEU A 281 -0.69 29.15 -17.05
N ASP A 282 -0.24 30.40 -16.95
CA ASP A 282 0.98 30.85 -17.61
C ASP A 282 2.22 30.13 -17.07
N LEU A 283 2.28 29.88 -15.76
CA LEU A 283 3.34 29.09 -15.13
C LEU A 283 3.34 27.64 -15.64
N LEU A 284 2.17 27.00 -15.78
CA LEU A 284 2.04 25.67 -16.38
C LEU A 284 2.51 25.65 -17.85
N ARG A 285 2.15 26.67 -18.62
CA ARG A 285 2.54 26.79 -20.04
C ARG A 285 4.04 26.99 -20.21
N GLN A 286 4.68 27.75 -19.33
CA GLN A 286 6.15 27.87 -19.29
C GLN A 286 6.81 26.53 -19.00
N GLY A 287 6.17 25.68 -18.20
CA GLY A 287 6.59 24.30 -17.96
C GLY A 287 6.48 23.37 -19.16
N LYS A 288 5.40 23.47 -19.95
CA LYS A 288 5.16 22.63 -21.14
C LYS A 288 6.26 22.71 -22.19
N THR A 289 6.77 23.91 -22.47
CA THR A 289 7.85 24.09 -23.46
C THR A 289 9.08 23.28 -23.07
N ARG A 290 9.34 23.13 -21.76
CA ARG A 290 10.39 22.26 -21.24
C ARG A 290 10.14 20.79 -21.60
N TRP A 291 8.91 20.29 -21.42
CA TRP A 291 8.54 18.91 -21.76
C TRP A 291 8.65 18.59 -23.25
N GLU A 292 8.28 19.52 -24.12
CA GLU A 292 8.39 19.38 -25.58
C GLU A 292 9.86 19.27 -26.02
N VAL A 293 10.75 20.03 -25.38
CA VAL A 293 12.20 19.99 -25.64
C VAL A 293 12.83 18.67 -25.17
N LEU A 294 12.32 18.09 -24.09
CA LEU A 294 12.94 16.92 -23.44
C LEU A 294 12.77 15.60 -24.20
N LYS A 295 11.88 15.53 -25.21
CA LYS A 295 11.60 14.30 -26.01
C LYS A 295 11.53 13.03 -25.14
N LEU A 296 11.00 13.13 -23.92
CA LEU A 296 11.00 12.02 -22.98
C LEU A 296 10.08 10.93 -23.51
N SER A 297 10.69 9.79 -23.86
CA SER A 297 9.99 8.66 -24.46
C SER A 297 9.02 8.02 -23.47
N ASP A 298 7.93 7.46 -24.00
CA ASP A 298 6.93 6.63 -23.32
C ASP A 298 7.48 5.33 -22.69
N ALA A 299 8.81 5.20 -22.55
CA ALA A 299 9.49 3.98 -22.13
C ALA A 299 9.80 3.91 -20.62
N ASP A 300 9.31 4.86 -19.80
CA ASP A 300 9.43 4.75 -18.36
C ASP A 300 8.44 3.71 -17.81
N ARG A 301 8.95 2.54 -17.41
CA ARG A 301 8.14 1.44 -16.88
C ARG A 301 7.34 1.81 -15.62
N HIS A 302 7.73 2.87 -14.90
CA HIS A 302 7.03 3.34 -13.70
C HIS A 302 6.13 4.55 -13.95
N ARG A 303 6.13 5.08 -15.18
CA ARG A 303 5.23 6.17 -15.58
C ARG A 303 3.92 5.58 -16.10
N ARG A 304 2.81 6.24 -15.75
CA ARG A 304 1.47 5.95 -16.23
C ARG A 304 1.23 6.65 -17.57
N PRO A 305 0.99 5.89 -18.65
CA PRO A 305 0.74 6.47 -19.97
C PRO A 305 -0.48 7.39 -20.00
N GLU A 306 -1.44 7.20 -19.09
CA GLU A 306 -2.71 7.92 -19.09
C GLU A 306 -2.63 9.33 -18.47
N VAL A 307 -1.51 9.70 -17.84
CA VAL A 307 -1.35 10.98 -17.14
C VAL A 307 -0.56 11.98 -18.00
N SER A 308 -1.17 13.12 -18.29
CA SER A 308 -0.54 14.16 -19.12
C SER A 308 0.62 14.86 -18.42
N ASN A 309 1.53 15.39 -19.23
CA ASN A 309 2.63 16.24 -18.72
C ASN A 309 2.09 17.48 -17.98
N SER A 310 0.95 18.06 -18.40
CA SER A 310 0.32 19.18 -17.68
C SER A 310 -0.04 18.83 -16.25
N VAL A 311 -0.55 17.62 -16.03
CA VAL A 311 -0.91 17.13 -14.71
C VAL A 311 0.36 16.91 -13.89
N LEU A 312 1.39 16.27 -14.45
CA LEU A 312 2.70 16.11 -13.80
C LEU A 312 3.36 17.46 -13.44
N GLU A 313 3.18 18.46 -14.28
CA GLU A 313 3.73 19.80 -14.13
C GLU A 313 3.17 20.54 -12.90
N THR A 314 1.92 20.27 -12.49
CA THR A 314 1.33 20.87 -11.29
C THR A 314 2.14 20.58 -10.02
N TRP A 315 2.60 19.34 -9.87
CA TRP A 315 3.45 18.96 -8.74
C TRP A 315 4.84 19.52 -8.89
N ARG A 316 5.39 19.61 -10.11
CA ARG A 316 6.73 20.20 -10.34
C ARG A 316 6.80 21.64 -9.85
N ILE A 317 5.80 22.45 -10.17
CA ILE A 317 5.68 23.84 -9.70
C ILE A 317 5.70 23.88 -8.16
N SER A 318 4.88 23.06 -7.52
CA SER A 318 4.79 23.02 -6.06
C SER A 318 6.07 22.48 -5.41
N MET A 319 6.75 21.51 -6.04
CA MET A 319 8.03 20.97 -5.59
C MET A 319 9.16 22.01 -5.66
N GLU A 320 9.24 22.80 -6.72
CA GLU A 320 10.22 23.91 -6.80
C GLU A 320 9.95 24.95 -5.72
N ARG A 321 8.68 25.21 -5.41
CA ARG A 321 8.34 26.11 -4.32
C ARG A 321 8.73 25.54 -2.97
N ILE A 322 8.47 24.26 -2.72
CA ILE A 322 8.88 23.56 -1.51
C ILE A 322 10.41 23.60 -1.35
N TRP A 323 11.15 23.35 -2.42
CA TRP A 323 12.61 23.45 -2.46
C TRP A 323 13.11 24.82 -1.96
N MET A 324 12.50 25.90 -2.44
CA MET A 324 12.87 27.26 -2.05
C MET A 324 12.46 27.62 -0.60
N GLU A 325 11.41 26.99 -0.06
CA GLU A 325 10.87 27.34 1.26
C GLU A 325 11.41 26.48 2.40
N SER A 326 11.74 25.22 2.15
CA SER A 326 12.15 24.27 3.18
C SER A 326 12.83 23.04 2.59
N GLU A 327 14.14 22.96 2.78
CA GLU A 327 14.95 21.80 2.43
C GLU A 327 14.45 20.53 3.13
N ILE A 328 14.10 20.60 4.43
CA ILE A 328 13.53 19.47 5.18
C ILE A 328 12.24 18.97 4.51
N SER A 329 11.35 19.88 4.08
CA SER A 329 10.10 19.49 3.39
C SER A 329 10.41 18.81 2.06
N TYR A 330 11.37 19.36 1.31
CA TYR A 330 11.80 18.78 0.04
C TYR A 330 12.39 17.39 0.23
N ARG A 331 13.27 17.20 1.22
CA ARG A 331 13.88 15.90 1.52
C ARG A 331 12.83 14.87 1.92
N ILE A 332 11.97 15.21 2.90
CA ILE A 332 10.88 14.33 3.32
C ILE A 332 10.06 13.90 2.11
N LEU A 333 9.66 14.87 1.27
CA LEU A 333 8.86 14.62 0.07
C LEU A 333 9.51 13.60 -0.88
N HIS A 334 10.80 13.75 -1.16
CA HIS A 334 11.52 12.90 -2.10
C HIS A 334 11.88 11.53 -1.51
N VAL A 335 12.15 11.43 -0.21
CA VAL A 335 12.38 10.15 0.48
C VAL A 335 11.10 9.32 0.51
N VAL A 336 9.97 9.90 0.95
CA VAL A 336 8.72 9.15 1.09
C VAL A 336 8.04 8.85 -0.25
N ALA A 337 8.56 9.39 -1.36
CA ALA A 337 8.18 8.96 -2.69
C ALA A 337 8.65 7.53 -3.03
N TYR A 338 9.55 6.93 -2.25
CA TYR A 338 10.08 5.57 -2.46
C TYR A 338 9.55 4.53 -1.46
N VAL A 339 8.77 4.94 -0.46
CA VAL A 339 8.11 4.03 0.49
C VAL A 339 6.66 3.75 0.10
N ASP A 340 5.97 2.87 0.83
CA ASP A 340 4.54 2.62 0.57
C ASP A 340 3.71 3.92 0.65
N SER A 341 2.73 4.04 -0.25
CA SER A 341 1.87 5.23 -0.37
C SER A 341 0.89 5.39 0.79
N GLN A 342 0.71 4.35 1.59
CA GLN A 342 -0.27 4.26 2.66
C GLN A 342 0.42 4.04 4.01
N ASP A 343 -0.28 4.45 5.07
CA ASP A 343 0.09 4.18 6.46
C ASP A 343 1.50 4.66 6.90
N ILE A 344 2.03 5.71 6.28
CA ILE A 344 3.40 6.19 6.53
C ILE A 344 3.51 6.72 7.98
N PRO A 345 4.31 6.09 8.86
CA PRO A 345 4.49 6.53 10.24
C PRO A 345 5.08 7.94 10.35
N GLN A 346 4.62 8.75 11.31
CA GLN A 346 5.30 10.01 11.64
C GLN A 346 6.78 9.78 11.96
N GLU A 347 7.14 8.69 12.64
CA GLU A 347 8.53 8.36 12.95
C GLU A 347 9.37 8.22 11.66
N LEU A 348 8.82 7.62 10.60
CA LEU A 348 9.45 7.55 9.28
C LEU A 348 9.63 8.96 8.68
N MET A 349 8.61 9.81 8.78
CA MET A 349 8.68 11.20 8.31
C MET A 349 9.77 11.99 9.06
N VAL A 350 9.89 11.77 10.37
CA VAL A 350 10.91 12.41 11.22
C VAL A 350 12.30 11.90 10.85
N ALA A 351 12.47 10.59 10.66
CA ALA A 351 13.73 10.01 10.22
C ALA A 351 14.15 10.59 8.86
N ALA A 352 13.26 10.58 7.87
CA ALA A 352 13.50 11.21 6.56
C ALA A 352 13.87 12.71 6.68
N GLY A 353 13.27 13.41 7.64
CA GLY A 353 13.53 14.81 7.90
C GLY A 353 14.83 15.12 8.65
N ARG A 354 15.57 14.13 9.17
CA ARG A 354 16.81 14.35 9.95
C ARG A 354 18.07 13.78 9.29
N TYR A 355 17.90 12.95 8.28
CA TYR A 355 18.88 11.96 7.91
C TYR A 355 20.22 12.47 7.30
N ASP A 356 20.36 13.75 6.91
CA ASP A 356 21.64 14.28 6.40
C ASP A 356 22.55 14.95 7.43
N ILE A 357 22.16 15.00 8.70
CA ILE A 357 22.98 15.68 9.73
C ILE A 357 24.01 14.73 10.36
N ASP A 358 23.83 13.41 10.19
CA ASP A 358 24.57 12.42 10.97
C ASP A 358 25.62 11.62 10.16
N ASP A 359 25.67 11.68 8.82
CA ASP A 359 26.44 10.70 8.01
C ASP A 359 27.41 11.27 6.95
N ASP A 360 27.39 12.57 6.63
CA ASP A 360 28.28 13.12 5.57
C ASP A 360 29.68 13.59 6.07
N ASP A 361 30.02 13.38 7.36
CA ASP A 361 31.32 13.75 7.96
C ASP A 361 32.00 12.60 8.76
N ILE A 362 31.93 11.36 8.28
CA ILE A 362 32.81 10.28 8.79
C ILE A 362 33.49 9.55 7.63
N ASP A 363 34.13 10.32 6.74
CA ASP A 363 35.41 9.87 6.22
C ASP A 363 36.47 10.27 7.25
N GLU A 364 37.25 9.30 7.75
CA GLU A 364 38.42 9.52 8.60
C GLU A 364 39.40 10.50 7.92
N VAL A 365 39.26 11.79 8.23
CA VAL A 365 40.30 12.79 8.01
C VAL A 365 40.53 13.53 9.31
N ASP A 366 41.66 13.20 9.95
CA ASP A 366 42.26 13.94 11.05
C ASP A 366 42.39 15.43 10.66
N PHE A 367 41.46 16.27 11.11
CA PHE A 367 41.65 17.73 11.14
C PHE A 367 41.07 18.29 12.44
N GLU A 368 41.98 18.71 13.33
CA GLU A 368 41.72 19.26 14.67
C GLU A 368 41.06 20.66 14.70
N ASP A 369 40.52 21.20 13.60
CA ASP A 369 39.96 22.56 13.61
C ASP A 369 38.76 22.73 12.65
N SER A 370 37.60 22.22 13.04
CA SER A 370 36.30 22.74 12.58
C SER A 370 35.28 22.72 13.71
N GLN A 371 35.17 23.84 14.42
CA GLN A 371 34.03 24.11 15.31
C GLN A 371 32.80 24.54 14.48
N ASP A 372 32.31 23.67 13.59
CA ASP A 372 30.97 23.84 13.02
C ASP A 372 30.06 22.78 13.65
N LEU A 373 29.32 23.19 14.68
CA LEU A 373 28.34 22.32 15.34
C LEU A 373 27.28 21.93 14.31
N THR A 374 27.20 20.65 13.96
CA THR A 374 26.06 20.08 13.23
C THR A 374 24.76 20.44 13.97
N ARG A 375 24.00 21.39 13.41
CA ARG A 375 22.71 21.82 13.97
C ARG A 375 21.76 20.64 13.88
N GLN A 376 21.47 19.99 15.01
CA GLN A 376 20.45 18.95 15.07
C GLN A 376 19.08 19.52 14.69
N VAL A 377 18.45 18.95 13.65
CA VAL A 377 17.08 19.30 13.26
C VAL A 377 16.10 18.82 14.33
N SER A 378 15.43 19.78 14.95
CA SER A 378 14.45 19.52 15.99
C SER A 378 13.22 18.81 15.41
N GLU A 379 12.49 18.07 16.26
CA GLU A 379 11.23 17.43 15.83
C GLU A 379 10.21 18.47 15.37
N LEU A 380 10.20 19.66 15.99
CA LEU A 380 9.31 20.75 15.64
C LEU A 380 9.53 21.21 14.18
N GLU A 381 10.78 21.37 13.75
CA GLU A 381 11.11 21.73 12.37
C GLU A 381 10.61 20.68 11.36
N VAL A 382 10.71 19.39 11.70
CA VAL A 382 10.15 18.32 10.85
C VAL A 382 8.63 18.38 10.84
N LEU A 383 7.97 18.63 11.98
CA LEU A 383 6.51 18.75 12.02
C LEU A 383 6.01 19.96 11.21
N GLU A 384 6.72 21.09 11.25
CA GLU A 384 6.46 22.25 10.39
C GLU A 384 6.67 21.92 8.90
N ALA A 385 7.70 21.12 8.58
CA ALA A 385 7.92 20.63 7.22
C ALA A 385 6.78 19.73 6.74
N ILE A 386 6.31 18.79 7.57
CA ILE A 386 5.16 17.93 7.27
C ILE A 386 3.88 18.76 7.10
N ALA A 387 3.67 19.76 7.96
CA ALA A 387 2.52 20.67 7.84
C ALA A 387 2.53 21.41 6.49
N ARG A 388 3.69 21.90 6.05
CA ARG A 388 3.86 22.52 4.72
C ARG A 388 3.51 21.57 3.59
N LEU A 389 3.97 20.31 3.65
CA LEU A 389 3.62 19.30 2.63
C LEU A 389 2.10 19.05 2.57
N ARG A 390 1.41 19.07 3.72
CA ARG A 390 -0.05 18.97 3.79
C ARG A 390 -0.76 20.19 3.22
N GLU A 391 -0.25 21.39 3.48
CA GLU A 391 -0.80 22.64 2.93
C GLU A 391 -0.74 22.68 1.39
N PHE A 392 0.32 22.12 0.81
CA PHE A 392 0.41 21.91 -0.64
C PHE A 392 -0.35 20.65 -1.12
N SER A 393 -1.12 19.99 -0.26
CA SER A 393 -1.91 18.78 -0.57
C SER A 393 -1.08 17.55 -0.99
N PHE A 394 0.24 17.50 -0.74
CA PHE A 394 1.05 16.31 -1.04
C PHE A 394 0.74 15.13 -0.12
N LEU A 395 0.27 15.41 1.11
CA LEU A 395 0.02 14.42 2.15
C LEU A 395 -1.40 14.55 2.71
N SER A 396 -2.06 13.42 2.93
CA SER A 396 -3.26 13.29 3.77
C SER A 396 -2.91 12.68 5.13
N LEU A 397 -3.72 12.99 6.14
CA LEU A 397 -3.60 12.42 7.48
C LEU A 397 -4.68 11.34 7.67
N ARG A 398 -4.27 10.13 8.05
CA ARG A 398 -5.14 9.02 8.42
C ARG A 398 -5.38 9.03 9.93
N GLN A 399 -6.61 8.73 10.35
CA GLN A 399 -6.94 8.56 11.77
C GLN A 399 -6.61 7.14 12.21
N THR A 400 -5.89 7.01 13.33
CA THR A 400 -5.64 5.72 13.99
C THR A 400 -6.13 5.76 15.43
N ASP A 401 -6.58 4.61 15.93
CA ASP A 401 -7.12 4.46 17.28
C ASP A 401 -6.07 4.64 18.39
N ASP A 402 -4.79 4.45 18.07
CA ASP A 402 -3.66 4.59 18.98
C ASP A 402 -3.23 6.05 19.21
N GLY A 403 -3.88 7.00 18.55
CA GLY A 403 -3.50 8.42 18.58
C GLY A 403 -2.23 8.74 17.79
N GLY A 404 -1.65 7.76 17.10
CA GLY A 404 -0.55 7.94 16.17
C GLY A 404 -0.94 8.81 14.97
N ARG A 405 0.04 9.50 14.37
CA ARG A 405 -0.16 10.20 13.11
C ARG A 405 0.39 9.33 11.98
N ARG A 406 -0.51 8.87 11.11
CA ARG A 406 -0.20 8.15 9.87
C ARG A 406 -0.49 9.03 8.68
N TYR A 407 0.42 9.07 7.73
CA TYR A 407 0.30 9.88 6.53
C TYR A 407 0.11 9.01 5.30
N GLU A 408 -0.48 9.58 4.27
CA GLU A 408 -0.59 8.94 2.97
C GLU A 408 -0.20 9.91 1.88
N MET A 409 0.38 9.37 0.82
CA MET A 409 0.71 10.11 -0.39
C MET A 409 0.06 9.41 -1.57
N HIS A 410 -0.74 10.14 -2.33
CA HIS A 410 -1.40 9.57 -3.50
C HIS A 410 -0.36 9.03 -4.50
N LYS A 411 -0.58 7.83 -5.06
CA LYS A 411 0.41 7.14 -5.92
C LYS A 411 0.88 7.96 -7.14
N LEU A 412 -0.02 8.76 -7.74
CA LEU A 412 0.32 9.69 -8.82
C LEU A 412 1.29 10.79 -8.39
N VAL A 413 1.20 11.22 -7.13
CA VAL A 413 2.06 12.25 -6.56
C VAL A 413 3.46 11.69 -6.37
N GLN A 414 3.60 10.50 -5.76
CA GLN A 414 4.89 9.81 -5.66
C GLN A 414 5.54 9.60 -7.04
N GLU A 415 4.72 9.26 -8.05
CA GLU A 415 5.19 9.10 -9.42
C GLU A 415 5.69 10.41 -10.04
N ALA A 416 4.94 11.50 -9.88
CA ALA A 416 5.35 12.81 -10.35
C ALA A 416 6.66 13.27 -9.70
N ILE A 417 6.84 13.01 -8.40
CA ILE A 417 8.07 13.33 -7.65
C ILE A 417 9.27 12.57 -8.23
N ARG A 418 9.17 11.25 -8.34
CA ARG A 418 10.24 10.41 -8.90
C ARG A 418 10.59 10.79 -10.34
N TYR A 419 9.57 11.08 -11.13
CA TYR A 419 9.76 11.53 -12.52
C TYR A 419 10.44 12.90 -12.58
N GLY A 420 10.09 13.84 -11.69
CA GLY A 420 10.73 15.15 -11.59
C GLY A 420 12.24 15.07 -11.36
N LEU A 421 12.70 14.18 -10.48
CA LEU A 421 14.13 13.95 -10.24
C LEU A 421 14.88 13.44 -11.48
N ARG A 422 14.28 12.49 -12.22
CA ARG A 422 14.88 11.95 -13.45
C ARG A 422 15.11 13.04 -14.50
N VAL A 423 14.15 13.94 -14.63
CA VAL A 423 14.18 15.04 -15.59
C VAL A 423 15.26 16.04 -15.22
N ARG A 424 15.36 16.41 -13.93
CA ARG A 424 16.41 17.30 -13.43
C ARG A 424 17.82 16.73 -13.69
N GLY A 425 18.04 15.45 -13.38
CA GLY A 425 19.32 14.77 -13.61
C GLY A 425 19.74 14.66 -15.09
N SER A 426 18.78 14.69 -16.02
CA SER A 426 19.05 14.62 -17.47
C SER A 426 19.40 15.99 -18.09
N ILE A 427 19.08 17.10 -17.41
CA ILE A 427 19.19 18.48 -17.96
C ILE A 427 20.41 19.24 -17.42
N MET A 428 20.72 19.08 -16.13
CA MET A 428 21.77 19.88 -15.48
C MET A 428 23.19 19.69 -16.04
N PRO A 429 23.61 18.51 -16.56
CA PRO A 429 24.94 18.38 -17.18
C PRO A 429 25.11 19.21 -18.46
N THR A 430 24.01 19.55 -19.14
CA THR A 430 24.05 20.16 -20.49
C THR A 430 23.97 21.70 -20.44
N ILE A 431 23.44 22.28 -19.36
CA ILE A 431 23.27 23.75 -19.20
C ILE A 431 24.24 24.32 -18.14
N GLY A 432 24.72 23.50 -17.19
CA GLY A 432 25.64 23.93 -16.14
C GLY A 432 26.99 24.46 -16.62
N ASN A 433 27.41 24.12 -17.85
CA ASN A 433 28.65 24.64 -18.43
C ASN A 433 28.56 26.08 -18.97
N GLU A 434 27.37 26.67 -19.13
CA GLU A 434 27.24 27.99 -19.78
C GLU A 434 26.84 29.14 -18.85
N LEU A 435 26.33 28.89 -17.63
CA LEU A 435 25.74 29.98 -16.81
C LEU A 435 26.28 30.13 -15.39
N GLY A 436 27.25 29.33 -14.94
CA GLY A 436 27.94 29.56 -13.66
C GLY A 436 27.01 29.74 -12.45
N ALA A 437 25.79 29.21 -12.52
CA ALA A 437 24.80 29.26 -11.46
C ALA A 437 24.98 28.03 -10.58
N ASP A 438 25.04 28.29 -9.28
CA ASP A 438 25.20 27.33 -8.19
C ASP A 438 24.49 26.00 -8.45
N ASN A 439 25.25 24.91 -8.37
CA ASN A 439 24.77 23.56 -8.58
C ASN A 439 23.70 23.30 -7.51
N GLY A 440 22.43 23.18 -7.91
CA GLY A 440 21.42 22.59 -7.03
C GLY A 440 21.92 21.24 -6.46
N PRO A 441 21.30 20.71 -5.39
CA PRO A 441 21.86 19.59 -4.65
C PRO A 441 22.28 18.47 -5.58
N LYS A 442 23.43 17.86 -5.27
CA LYS A 442 23.93 16.64 -5.94
C LYS A 442 22.96 15.44 -5.82
N GLU A 443 21.85 15.64 -5.11
CA GLU A 443 20.82 14.69 -4.74
C GLU A 443 19.88 14.41 -5.92
N ASP A 444 20.14 13.28 -6.59
CA ASP A 444 19.31 12.78 -7.67
C ASP A 444 18.37 11.65 -7.20
N LYS A 445 17.75 10.94 -8.15
CA LYS A 445 16.87 9.80 -7.85
C LYS A 445 17.60 8.68 -7.10
N GLU A 446 18.90 8.49 -7.34
CA GLU A 446 19.68 7.40 -6.76
C GLU A 446 19.95 7.72 -5.29
N TYR A 447 20.30 8.98 -5.02
CA TYR A 447 20.43 9.53 -3.68
C TYR A 447 19.14 9.32 -2.85
N TYR A 448 18.00 9.87 -3.27
CA TYR A 448 16.78 9.77 -2.45
C TYR A 448 16.25 8.34 -2.31
N CYS A 449 16.47 7.50 -3.33
CA CYS A 449 16.19 6.06 -3.23
C CYS A 449 17.07 5.40 -2.17
N GLY A 450 18.37 5.70 -2.14
CA GLY A 450 19.30 5.19 -1.14
C GLY A 450 18.94 5.66 0.27
N LYS A 451 18.58 6.94 0.42
CA LYS A 451 18.13 7.52 1.69
C LYS A 451 16.84 6.86 2.19
N ALA A 452 15.87 6.60 1.31
CA ALA A 452 14.66 5.87 1.68
C ALA A 452 14.94 4.43 2.13
N LEU A 453 15.86 3.74 1.47
CA LEU A 453 16.30 2.42 1.90
C LEU A 453 16.91 2.44 3.30
N GLN A 454 17.79 3.40 3.57
CA GLN A 454 18.46 3.49 4.84
C GLN A 454 17.48 3.80 5.98
N VAL A 455 16.62 4.81 5.80
CA VAL A 455 15.57 5.15 6.77
C VAL A 455 14.71 3.93 7.11
N VAL A 456 14.29 3.15 6.11
CA VAL A 456 13.47 1.96 6.37
C VAL A 456 14.28 0.82 6.98
N ASP A 457 15.54 0.61 6.59
CA ASP A 457 16.39 -0.43 7.17
C ASP A 457 16.72 -0.18 8.65
N ASP A 458 16.90 1.09 9.04
CA ASP A 458 17.13 1.51 10.42
C ASP A 458 15.87 1.35 11.28
N LEU A 459 14.70 1.62 10.70
CA LEU A 459 13.41 1.51 11.40
C LEU A 459 12.89 0.06 11.47
N PHE A 460 13.33 -0.83 10.57
CA PHE A 460 12.95 -2.24 10.53
C PHE A 460 13.89 -3.12 11.39
N PRO A 461 13.47 -3.51 12.61
CA PRO A 461 14.34 -4.24 13.52
C PRO A 461 14.51 -5.71 13.11
N LEU A 462 15.49 -6.39 13.71
CA LEU A 462 15.56 -7.85 13.65
C LEU A 462 14.31 -8.47 14.29
N SER A 463 13.86 -9.58 13.73
CA SER A 463 12.63 -10.25 14.18
C SER A 463 12.82 -10.97 15.50
N GLU A 464 12.26 -10.41 16.56
CA GLU A 464 12.18 -10.97 17.90
C GLU A 464 10.76 -10.75 18.44
N PRO A 465 10.27 -11.57 19.40
CA PRO A 465 8.91 -11.40 19.94
C PRO A 465 8.61 -9.99 20.45
N ALA A 466 9.61 -9.28 20.98
CA ALA A 466 9.47 -7.90 21.46
C ALA A 466 9.37 -6.87 20.32
N THR A 467 9.87 -7.17 19.13
CA THR A 467 9.95 -6.25 17.99
C THR A 467 8.90 -6.52 16.91
N TRP A 468 8.12 -7.60 17.01
CA TRP A 468 7.15 -7.99 15.99
C TRP A 468 6.13 -6.90 15.64
N VAL A 469 5.66 -6.11 16.60
CA VAL A 469 4.75 -5.00 16.34
C VAL A 469 5.41 -3.95 15.43
N ARG A 470 6.68 -3.65 15.68
CA ARG A 470 7.47 -2.71 14.88
C ARG A 470 7.81 -3.28 13.51
N CYS A 471 8.13 -4.57 13.40
CA CYS A 471 8.30 -5.23 12.10
C CYS A 471 7.01 -5.14 11.26
N GLU A 472 5.85 -5.36 11.88
CA GLU A 472 4.55 -5.27 11.19
C GLU A 472 4.29 -3.85 10.66
N GLU A 473 4.59 -2.83 11.46
CA GLU A 473 4.42 -1.42 11.11
C GLU A 473 5.26 -0.99 9.90
N TYR A 474 6.48 -1.53 9.75
CA TYR A 474 7.40 -1.16 8.67
C TYR A 474 7.45 -2.17 7.51
N LEU A 475 6.67 -3.26 7.58
CA LEU A 475 6.71 -4.36 6.61
C LEU A 475 6.46 -3.91 5.18
N THR A 476 5.36 -3.17 4.95
CA THR A 476 4.97 -2.71 3.61
C THR A 476 5.99 -1.73 3.04
N HIS A 477 6.51 -0.83 3.87
CA HIS A 477 7.56 0.11 3.46
C HIS A 477 8.87 -0.61 3.09
N ALA A 478 9.28 -1.63 3.86
CA ALA A 478 10.48 -2.42 3.58
C ALA A 478 10.39 -3.21 2.26
N ILE A 479 9.22 -3.79 1.99
CA ILE A 479 8.96 -4.46 0.71
C ILE A 479 8.98 -3.44 -0.44
N ARG A 480 8.32 -2.28 -0.26
CA ARG A 480 8.19 -1.26 -1.30
C ARG A 480 9.52 -0.64 -1.71
N VAL A 481 10.37 -0.30 -0.74
CA VAL A 481 11.75 0.15 -1.01
C VAL A 481 12.49 -0.85 -1.89
N GLY A 482 12.21 -2.15 -1.69
CA GLY A 482 12.82 -3.23 -2.47
C GLY A 482 12.56 -3.18 -3.98
N GLU A 483 11.53 -2.47 -4.44
CA GLU A 483 11.23 -2.28 -5.86
C GLU A 483 12.19 -1.30 -6.56
N TRP A 484 12.88 -0.47 -5.78
CA TRP A 484 13.74 0.62 -6.28
C TRP A 484 15.24 0.31 -6.23
N ALA A 485 15.60 -0.91 -5.83
CA ALA A 485 16.98 -1.35 -5.63
C ALA A 485 17.93 -1.00 -6.79
N GLU A 486 17.52 -1.30 -8.04
CA GLU A 486 18.31 -1.02 -9.24
C GLU A 486 18.33 0.47 -9.60
N VAL A 487 17.32 1.24 -9.17
CA VAL A 487 17.31 2.69 -9.37
C VAL A 487 18.34 3.36 -8.48
N GLY A 488 18.51 2.90 -7.25
CA GLY A 488 19.49 3.42 -6.31
C GLY A 488 20.88 2.77 -6.38
N GLY A 489 21.09 1.72 -7.18
CA GLY A 489 22.33 0.92 -7.14
C GLY A 489 22.58 0.29 -5.76
N THR A 490 21.50 -0.05 -5.04
CA THR A 490 21.53 -0.54 -3.65
C THR A 490 21.07 -2.00 -3.54
N GLU A 491 21.26 -2.80 -4.58
CA GLU A 491 20.72 -4.16 -4.69
C GLU A 491 21.13 -5.05 -3.52
N ILE A 492 22.38 -4.97 -3.06
CA ILE A 492 22.89 -5.79 -1.95
C ILE A 492 22.35 -5.34 -0.59
N LYS A 493 22.31 -4.03 -0.35
CA LYS A 493 21.73 -3.46 0.87
C LYS A 493 20.23 -3.79 0.94
N THR A 494 19.52 -3.63 -0.17
CA THR A 494 18.12 -4.00 -0.33
C THR A 494 17.88 -5.48 -0.08
N ALA A 495 18.68 -6.37 -0.67
CA ALA A 495 18.55 -7.81 -0.44
C ALA A 495 18.81 -8.19 1.02
N THR A 496 19.56 -7.38 1.77
CA THR A 496 19.80 -7.57 3.20
C THR A 496 18.59 -7.15 4.03
N LEU A 497 17.97 -6.00 3.74
CA LEU A 497 16.68 -5.61 4.33
C LEU A 497 15.60 -6.67 4.04
N LEU A 498 15.47 -7.11 2.79
CA LEU A 498 14.50 -8.15 2.42
C LEU A 498 14.77 -9.49 3.12
N ALA A 499 16.02 -9.81 3.47
CA ALA A 499 16.32 -10.97 4.30
C ALA A 499 15.82 -10.80 5.76
N LYS A 500 15.90 -9.59 6.33
CA LYS A 500 15.28 -9.28 7.65
C LYS A 500 13.75 -9.46 7.58
N VAL A 501 13.13 -8.94 6.52
CA VAL A 501 11.69 -9.10 6.25
C VAL A 501 11.32 -10.58 6.09
N SER A 502 12.08 -11.33 5.28
CA SER A 502 11.89 -12.76 5.08
C SER A 502 11.94 -13.53 6.40
N TYR A 503 12.89 -13.22 7.26
CA TYR A 503 13.02 -13.87 8.57
C TYR A 503 11.85 -13.53 9.51
N PHE A 504 11.36 -12.28 9.49
CA PHE A 504 10.13 -11.91 10.19
C PHE A 504 8.93 -12.72 9.70
N LEU A 505 8.71 -12.78 8.39
CA LEU A 505 7.61 -13.53 7.80
C LEU A 505 7.71 -15.04 8.08
N TYR A 506 8.92 -15.60 8.11
CA TYR A 506 9.18 -16.98 8.56
C TYR A 506 8.69 -17.20 10.00
N ASN A 507 9.10 -16.35 10.94
CA ASN A 507 8.72 -16.46 12.35
C ASN A 507 7.21 -16.31 12.56
N ARG A 508 6.54 -15.56 11.68
CA ARG A 508 5.08 -15.39 11.68
C ARG A 508 4.32 -16.48 10.90
N GLY A 509 5.02 -17.39 10.22
CA GLY A 509 4.39 -18.40 9.36
C GLY A 509 3.68 -17.82 8.13
N ARG A 510 4.03 -16.59 7.71
CA ARG A 510 3.42 -15.86 6.59
C ARG A 510 4.09 -16.23 5.26
N TRP A 511 4.03 -17.51 4.91
CA TRP A 511 4.77 -18.11 3.78
C TRP A 511 4.39 -17.56 2.41
N LYS A 512 3.16 -17.07 2.24
CA LYS A 512 2.69 -16.49 0.97
C LYS A 512 3.33 -15.14 0.70
N GLU A 513 3.35 -14.28 1.70
CA GLU A 513 3.98 -12.96 1.63
C GLU A 513 5.50 -13.07 1.56
N ARG A 514 6.07 -14.13 2.15
CA ARG A 514 7.51 -14.41 2.12
C ARG A 514 8.03 -14.76 0.73
N GLU A 515 7.27 -15.46 -0.10
CA GLU A 515 7.71 -15.91 -1.43
C GLU A 515 8.18 -14.77 -2.36
N PRO A 516 7.40 -13.69 -2.59
CA PRO A 516 7.86 -12.60 -3.43
C PRO A 516 9.08 -11.87 -2.83
N VAL A 517 9.18 -11.79 -1.50
CA VAL A 517 10.32 -11.19 -0.80
C VAL A 517 11.59 -12.02 -1.03
N ASP A 518 11.54 -13.33 -0.82
CA ASP A 518 12.66 -14.25 -1.05
C ASP A 518 13.09 -14.25 -2.52
N SER A 519 12.12 -14.31 -3.43
CA SER A 519 12.37 -14.26 -4.88
C SER A 519 13.05 -12.95 -5.28
N ARG A 520 12.64 -11.82 -4.71
CA ARG A 520 13.25 -10.52 -4.97
C ARG A 520 14.67 -10.45 -4.42
N ALA A 521 14.89 -10.86 -3.18
CA ALA A 521 16.21 -10.87 -2.55
C ALA A 521 17.20 -11.76 -3.31
N TRP A 522 16.77 -12.96 -3.73
CA TRP A 522 17.58 -13.86 -4.55
C TRP A 522 17.91 -13.25 -5.91
N GLY A 523 16.94 -12.66 -6.60
CA GLY A 523 17.14 -12.01 -7.89
C GLY A 523 18.18 -10.88 -7.82
N LEU A 524 18.10 -10.03 -6.81
CA LEU A 524 19.04 -8.94 -6.58
C LEU A 524 20.47 -9.45 -6.33
N ARG A 525 20.65 -10.43 -5.43
CA ARG A 525 21.97 -11.01 -5.15
C ARG A 525 22.55 -11.75 -6.33
N ARG A 526 21.72 -12.50 -7.07
CA ARG A 526 22.15 -13.23 -8.27
C ARG A 526 22.64 -12.26 -9.35
N ALA A 527 21.95 -11.14 -9.55
CA ALA A 527 22.31 -10.15 -10.57
C ALA A 527 23.67 -9.49 -10.29
N VAL A 528 23.97 -9.19 -9.03
CA VAL A 528 25.19 -8.44 -8.64
C VAL A 528 26.36 -9.33 -8.23
N LEU A 529 26.11 -10.41 -7.48
CA LEU A 529 27.16 -11.28 -6.92
C LEU A 529 27.37 -12.58 -7.71
N GLY A 530 26.42 -12.92 -8.60
CA GLY A 530 26.41 -14.19 -9.32
C GLY A 530 25.88 -15.37 -8.49
N GLU A 531 25.70 -16.52 -9.15
CA GLU A 531 25.07 -17.72 -8.59
C GLU A 531 25.89 -18.42 -7.50
N LYS A 532 27.22 -18.37 -7.61
CA LYS A 532 28.14 -19.06 -6.69
C LYS A 532 28.46 -18.30 -5.42
N HIS A 533 27.97 -17.06 -5.28
CA HIS A 533 28.21 -16.29 -4.07
C HIS A 533 27.43 -16.89 -2.89
N PRO A 534 28.04 -17.12 -1.70
CA PRO A 534 27.36 -17.73 -0.56
C PRO A 534 26.06 -17.04 -0.16
N GLY A 535 26.02 -15.71 -0.23
CA GLY A 535 24.80 -14.92 0.00
C GLY A 535 23.68 -15.19 -1.01
N THR A 536 24.00 -15.44 -2.29
CA THR A 536 23.01 -15.79 -3.33
C THR A 536 22.46 -17.19 -3.05
N ILE A 537 23.35 -18.14 -2.74
CA ILE A 537 22.97 -19.52 -2.43
C ILE A 537 22.10 -19.58 -1.17
N ARG A 538 22.38 -18.74 -0.16
CA ARG A 538 21.54 -18.61 1.03
C ARG A 538 20.13 -18.12 0.69
N SER A 539 19.99 -17.04 -0.07
CA SER A 539 18.65 -16.53 -0.46
C SER A 539 17.89 -17.54 -1.33
N MET A 540 18.58 -18.34 -2.13
CA MET A 540 17.98 -19.45 -2.88
C MET A 540 17.45 -20.56 -1.95
N ALA A 541 18.20 -20.90 -0.90
CA ALA A 541 17.76 -21.85 0.12
C ALA A 541 16.57 -21.32 0.94
N ASP A 542 16.52 -20.01 1.21
CA ASP A 542 15.38 -19.37 1.88
C ASP A 542 14.10 -19.51 1.05
N LEU A 543 14.19 -19.26 -0.27
CA LEU A 543 13.07 -19.46 -1.21
C LEU A 543 12.61 -20.92 -1.27
N ALA A 544 13.54 -21.89 -1.28
CA ALA A 544 13.22 -23.31 -1.22
C ALA A 544 12.46 -23.68 0.06
N THR A 545 12.89 -23.11 1.19
CA THR A 545 12.22 -23.27 2.50
C THR A 545 10.80 -22.73 2.45
N THR A 546 10.59 -21.60 1.79
CA THR A 546 9.26 -21.04 1.58
C THR A 546 8.38 -21.97 0.74
N TYR A 547 8.89 -22.56 -0.33
CA TYR A 547 8.13 -23.57 -1.09
C TYR A 547 7.81 -24.83 -0.31
N HIS A 548 8.76 -25.32 0.49
CA HIS A 548 8.53 -26.48 1.35
C HIS A 548 7.41 -26.20 2.36
N ALA A 549 7.45 -25.04 3.01
CA ALA A 549 6.44 -24.64 3.99
C ALA A 549 5.04 -24.42 3.35
N GLN A 550 4.99 -24.05 2.08
CA GLN A 550 3.74 -24.00 1.29
C GLN A 550 3.26 -25.38 0.79
N GLY A 551 3.95 -26.48 1.11
CA GLY A 551 3.60 -27.83 0.63
C GLY A 551 3.99 -28.09 -0.84
N ARG A 552 4.72 -27.18 -1.48
CA ARG A 552 5.16 -27.29 -2.88
C ARG A 552 6.48 -28.06 -2.95
N TYR A 553 6.45 -29.31 -2.47
CA TYR A 553 7.65 -30.12 -2.24
C TYR A 553 8.48 -30.35 -3.51
N ASP A 554 7.86 -30.56 -4.67
CA ASP A 554 8.59 -30.79 -5.92
C ASP A 554 9.43 -29.56 -6.34
N LYS A 555 8.90 -28.35 -6.12
CA LYS A 555 9.65 -27.10 -6.38
C LYS A 555 10.74 -26.91 -5.34
N ALA A 556 10.46 -27.22 -4.07
CA ALA A 556 11.45 -27.14 -3.00
C ALA A 556 12.62 -28.11 -3.24
N GLU A 557 12.34 -29.37 -3.59
CA GLU A 557 13.34 -30.39 -3.94
C GLU A 557 14.28 -29.91 -5.04
N SER A 558 13.71 -29.43 -6.15
CA SER A 558 14.50 -28.95 -7.29
C SER A 558 15.48 -27.84 -6.89
N ILE A 559 15.02 -26.86 -6.10
CA ILE A 559 15.86 -25.74 -5.67
C ILE A 559 16.87 -26.19 -4.62
N TYR A 560 16.48 -27.01 -3.65
CA TYR A 560 17.41 -27.51 -2.63
C TYR A 560 18.51 -28.39 -3.22
N GLN A 561 18.23 -29.16 -4.28
CA GLN A 561 19.24 -29.94 -4.98
C GLN A 561 20.30 -29.03 -5.62
N GLU A 562 19.86 -27.98 -6.31
CA GLU A 562 20.76 -26.97 -6.89
C GLU A 562 21.58 -26.26 -5.80
N VAL A 563 20.95 -25.88 -4.68
CA VAL A 563 21.63 -25.29 -3.52
C VAL A 563 22.67 -26.25 -2.95
N LEU A 564 22.37 -27.54 -2.82
CA LEU A 564 23.31 -28.53 -2.30
C LEU A 564 24.53 -28.66 -3.21
N ASP A 565 24.32 -28.72 -4.52
CA ASP A 565 25.40 -28.86 -5.49
C ASP A 565 26.30 -27.60 -5.50
N LEU A 566 25.71 -26.40 -5.45
CA LEU A 566 26.44 -25.15 -5.32
C LEU A 566 27.22 -25.05 -4.00
N ARG A 567 26.62 -25.42 -2.87
CA ARG A 567 27.31 -25.40 -1.56
C ARG A 567 28.45 -26.43 -1.50
N ARG A 568 28.28 -27.62 -2.09
CA ARG A 568 29.37 -28.60 -2.22
C ARG A 568 30.54 -28.05 -3.02
N GLU A 569 30.26 -27.38 -4.14
CA GLU A 569 31.30 -26.78 -4.98
C GLU A 569 32.04 -25.63 -4.26
N VAL A 570 31.30 -24.73 -3.61
CA VAL A 570 31.85 -23.46 -3.08
C VAL A 570 32.38 -23.60 -1.65
N LEU A 571 31.68 -24.33 -0.78
CA LEU A 571 31.98 -24.43 0.66
C LEU A 571 32.57 -25.78 1.05
N GLY A 572 32.39 -26.80 0.21
CA GLY A 572 32.80 -28.17 0.48
C GLY A 572 31.76 -29.01 1.20
N GLU A 573 31.97 -30.33 1.21
CA GLU A 573 30.99 -31.33 1.67
C GLU A 573 30.70 -31.28 3.18
N LYS A 574 31.68 -30.86 3.99
CA LYS A 574 31.60 -30.84 5.46
C LYS A 574 31.16 -29.49 6.05
N HIS A 575 30.91 -28.50 5.21
CA HIS A 575 30.48 -27.19 5.68
C HIS A 575 29.07 -27.29 6.30
N PRO A 576 28.78 -26.61 7.43
CA PRO A 576 27.46 -26.63 8.08
C PRO A 576 26.31 -26.37 7.09
N ASP A 577 26.39 -25.31 6.30
CA ASP A 577 25.37 -24.99 5.29
C ASP A 577 25.13 -26.13 4.26
N THR A 578 26.18 -26.87 3.88
CA THR A 578 26.06 -28.00 2.95
C THR A 578 25.30 -29.15 3.63
N ILE A 579 25.60 -29.41 4.90
CA ILE A 579 24.91 -30.42 5.71
C ILE A 579 23.43 -30.03 5.92
N ASP A 580 23.15 -28.76 6.19
CA ASP A 580 21.78 -28.24 6.35
C ASP A 580 20.96 -28.41 5.06
N SER A 581 21.57 -28.26 3.88
CA SER A 581 20.90 -28.56 2.61
C SER A 581 20.55 -30.04 2.48
N MET A 582 21.44 -30.95 2.88
CA MET A 582 21.14 -32.39 2.87
C MET A 582 19.97 -32.73 3.81
N ALA A 583 19.95 -32.13 5.00
CA ALA A 583 18.84 -32.27 5.95
C ALA A 583 17.53 -31.75 5.36
N SER A 584 17.56 -30.58 4.71
CA SER A 584 16.38 -29.97 4.07
C SER A 584 15.83 -30.80 2.90
N LEU A 585 16.71 -31.46 2.13
CA LEU A 585 16.30 -32.42 1.11
C LEU A 585 15.67 -33.68 1.73
N ALA A 586 16.26 -34.23 2.79
CA ALA A 586 15.71 -35.38 3.47
C ALA A 586 14.32 -35.10 4.06
N THR A 587 14.09 -33.91 4.65
CA THR A 587 12.76 -33.51 5.12
C THR A 587 11.78 -33.38 3.97
N THR A 588 12.22 -32.85 2.82
CA THR A 588 11.38 -32.72 1.61
C THR A 588 10.99 -34.10 1.06
N TYR A 589 11.93 -35.06 0.98
CA TYR A 589 11.63 -36.43 0.55
C TYR A 589 10.68 -37.16 1.49
N HIS A 590 10.87 -37.00 2.79
CA HIS A 590 9.95 -37.55 3.77
C HIS A 590 8.55 -36.97 3.61
N ALA A 591 8.42 -35.65 3.39
CA ALA A 591 7.13 -34.99 3.14
C ALA A 591 6.45 -35.47 1.84
N GLN A 592 7.22 -35.88 0.83
CA GLN A 592 6.72 -36.54 -0.39
C GLN A 592 6.34 -38.02 -0.19
N GLY A 593 6.58 -38.60 1.00
CA GLY A 593 6.34 -40.03 1.25
C GLY A 593 7.40 -40.96 0.65
N ARG A 594 8.57 -40.43 0.31
CA ARG A 594 9.74 -41.19 -0.17
C ARG A 594 10.59 -41.58 1.05
N CYS A 595 10.19 -42.65 1.73
CA CYS A 595 10.90 -43.23 2.87
C CYS A 595 11.98 -44.22 2.45
#